data_AF-A0A2N2TN42-F1
#
_entry.id   AF-A0A2N2TN42-F1
#
_cell.length_a   1.000
_cell.length_b   1.000
_cell.length_c   1.000
_cell.angle_alpha   90.00
_cell.angle_beta   90.00
_cell.angle_gamma   90.00
#
_symmetry.space_group_name_H-M   'P 1'
#
loop_
_entity.id
_entity.type
_entity.pdbx_description
1 polymer ?
#
loop_
_entity_poly.entity_id
_entity_poly.type
_entity_poly.pdbx_seq_one_letter_code
_entity_poly.pdbx_strand_id
1 'polypeptide(L)'
;MARKMIDANMALFTTLGAAVGDLVPEDICRQKRSIQTDAEEKEWLKNLSFRSSPHLVLGPLSKFVLGSFKNDIYLIAIGIDIPSPPDDLQAVPVNAGMFTAVVSELNVPLASIPDLPQQLREYVFYPVEEGKTELLAMDVVRPYFENFSVFKIDPSSALALDAAHGLRAAIVATLSSPRSVPLAWPQAFRDRIGYMARDPKEHAPFHLLLRALTEARGETAFLAVYRCIEQLFPIPAIQELSTALGISSPPLQVAAEIESHLGWRRREDDALDHLFTNIDALLIDRIRVLSGADISAENPSRPVARRVYELRNQCVHYRPLHRNENTPPYETWLELCEPLLEVVQTLYATYTAAFSLPAPATPAPQN
;
A
#
# COMPACT_ATOMS: atom_id res chain seq x y z
N MET A 1 4.01 17.67 17.62
CA MET A 1 4.02 17.83 19.09
C MET A 1 4.60 16.56 19.69
N ALA A 2 5.44 16.67 20.71
CA ALA A 2 5.99 15.49 21.38
C ALA A 2 4.88 14.71 22.10
N ARG A 3 4.92 13.39 22.04
CA ARG A 3 3.96 12.49 22.70
C ARG A 3 4.05 12.61 24.22
N LYS A 4 2.91 12.66 24.89
CA LYS A 4 2.83 12.56 26.35
C LYS A 4 2.97 11.09 26.75
N MET A 5 4.08 10.74 27.41
CA MET A 5 4.39 9.35 27.77
C MET A 5 3.34 8.72 28.70
N ILE A 6 2.74 9.53 29.59
CA ILE A 6 1.69 9.08 30.50
C ILE A 6 0.47 8.60 29.72
N ASP A 7 0.02 9.40 28.75
CA ASP A 7 -1.17 9.09 27.94
C ASP A 7 -0.95 7.82 27.10
N ALA A 8 0.27 7.65 26.55
CA ALA A 8 0.64 6.47 25.76
C ALA A 8 0.57 5.17 26.60
N ASN A 9 1.15 5.19 27.80
CA ASN A 9 1.07 4.04 28.71
C ASN A 9 -0.38 3.80 29.16
N MET A 10 -1.11 4.85 29.51
CA MET A 10 -2.51 4.75 29.91
C MET A 10 -3.37 4.10 28.83
N ALA A 11 -3.20 4.49 27.56
CA ALA A 11 -3.91 3.89 26.43
C ALA A 11 -3.60 2.38 26.32
N LEU A 12 -2.31 2.01 26.36
CA LEU A 12 -1.86 0.61 26.29
C LEU A 12 -2.49 -0.25 27.40
N PHE A 13 -2.40 0.19 28.65
CA PHE A 13 -2.94 -0.58 29.78
C PHE A 13 -4.47 -0.57 29.84
N THR A 14 -5.11 0.45 29.27
CA THR A 14 -6.58 0.47 29.10
C THR A 14 -7.02 -0.61 28.11
N THR A 15 -6.31 -0.79 27.00
CA THR A 15 -6.58 -1.87 26.04
C THR A 15 -6.44 -3.25 26.70
N LEU A 16 -5.40 -3.47 27.49
CA LEU A 16 -5.21 -4.73 28.22
C LEU A 16 -6.26 -4.92 29.32
N GLY A 17 -6.61 -3.85 30.04
CA GLY A 17 -7.63 -3.89 31.09
C GLY A 17 -9.00 -4.24 30.53
N ALA A 18 -9.35 -3.74 29.35
CA ALA A 18 -10.59 -4.12 28.67
C ALA A 18 -10.64 -5.62 28.32
N ALA A 19 -9.48 -6.23 28.01
CA ALA A 19 -9.40 -7.65 27.68
C ALA A 19 -9.46 -8.58 28.89
N VAL A 20 -9.07 -8.11 30.08
CA VAL A 20 -9.17 -8.90 31.31
C VAL A 20 -10.61 -9.04 31.80
N GLY A 21 -11.47 -8.06 31.47
CA GLY A 21 -12.87 -8.02 31.88
C GLY A 21 -13.06 -8.04 33.40
N ASP A 22 -14.07 -8.77 33.86
CA ASP A 22 -14.45 -8.81 35.29
C ASP A 22 -13.55 -9.70 36.16
N LEU A 23 -12.50 -10.32 35.60
CA LEU A 23 -11.59 -11.19 36.36
C LEU A 23 -10.67 -10.42 37.29
N VAL A 24 -10.51 -9.12 37.06
CA VAL A 24 -9.70 -8.22 37.89
C VAL A 24 -10.58 -7.05 38.35
N PRO A 25 -10.63 -6.78 39.67
CA PRO A 25 -11.29 -5.60 40.20
C PRO A 25 -10.87 -4.29 39.51
N GLU A 26 -11.84 -3.41 39.26
CA GLU A 26 -11.63 -2.18 38.50
C GLU A 26 -10.57 -1.25 39.15
N ASP A 27 -10.47 -1.25 40.47
CA ASP A 27 -9.46 -0.50 41.22
C ASP A 27 -8.04 -0.98 40.89
N ILE A 28 -7.84 -2.29 40.70
CA ILE A 28 -6.54 -2.85 40.29
C ILE A 28 -6.24 -2.45 38.84
N CYS A 29 -7.23 -2.53 37.93
CA CYS A 29 -7.06 -2.11 36.53
C CYS A 29 -6.69 -0.61 36.40
N ARG A 30 -7.15 0.22 37.35
CA ARG A 30 -6.86 1.67 37.39
C ARG A 30 -5.54 2.04 38.08
N GLN A 31 -4.85 1.10 38.73
CA GLN A 31 -3.52 1.36 39.30
C GLN A 31 -2.52 1.76 38.21
N LYS A 32 -1.62 2.70 38.53
CA LYS A 32 -0.67 3.27 37.56
C LYS A 32 0.35 2.22 37.14
N ARG A 33 0.38 1.91 35.85
CA ARG A 33 1.35 1.01 35.21
C ARG A 33 2.02 1.72 34.05
N SER A 34 3.30 1.45 33.87
CA SER A 34 4.05 1.92 32.70
C SER A 34 5.07 0.88 32.27
N ILE A 35 5.38 0.84 30.98
CA ILE A 35 6.51 0.08 30.47
C ILE A 35 7.81 0.77 30.93
N GLN A 36 8.71 -0.01 31.51
CA GLN A 36 10.03 0.45 31.91
C GLN A 36 10.80 0.93 30.68
N THR A 37 11.37 2.13 30.74
CA THR A 37 12.13 2.75 29.65
C THR A 37 13.39 3.45 30.16
N ASP A 38 14.48 3.33 29.40
CA ASP A 38 15.69 4.11 29.59
C ASP A 38 15.60 5.52 28.97
N ALA A 39 16.72 6.25 28.92
CA ALA A 39 16.76 7.60 28.35
C ALA A 39 16.56 7.63 26.83
N GLU A 40 17.13 6.67 26.10
CA GLU A 40 17.00 6.58 24.64
C GLU A 40 15.60 6.11 24.23
N GLU A 41 15.06 5.11 24.92
CA GLU A 41 13.71 4.61 24.71
C GLU A 41 12.66 5.69 24.99
N LYS A 42 12.88 6.57 25.97
CA LYS A 42 12.03 7.75 26.19
C LYS A 42 12.06 8.72 25.02
N GLU A 43 13.20 8.89 24.35
CA GLU A 43 13.28 9.71 23.15
C GLU A 43 12.45 9.11 22.01
N TRP A 44 12.55 7.80 21.79
CA TRP A 44 11.69 7.08 20.84
C TRP A 44 10.21 7.27 21.16
N LEU A 45 9.83 7.04 22.42
CA LEU A 45 8.45 7.21 22.86
C LEU A 45 7.92 8.63 22.63
N LYS A 46 8.75 9.66 22.84
CA LYS A 46 8.31 11.06 22.68
C LYS A 46 8.24 11.51 21.23
N ASN A 47 9.20 11.08 20.41
CA ASN A 47 9.49 11.73 19.13
C ASN A 47 9.23 10.85 17.90
N LEU A 48 8.98 9.55 18.06
CA LEU A 48 8.52 8.71 16.95
C LEU A 48 7.14 9.16 16.50
N SER A 49 7.04 9.69 15.28
CA SER A 49 5.76 10.12 14.69
C SER A 49 5.29 9.14 13.63
N PHE A 50 3.98 8.97 13.49
CA PHE A 50 3.39 8.05 12.52
C PHE A 50 2.64 8.78 11.41
N ARG A 51 2.66 8.20 10.21
CA ARG A 51 1.79 8.54 9.09
C ARG A 51 1.13 7.26 8.59
N SER A 52 -0.19 7.19 8.77
CA SER A 52 -1.01 6.11 8.23
C SER A 52 -1.64 6.51 6.90
N SER A 53 -1.93 5.52 6.07
CA SER A 53 -2.69 5.67 4.83
C SER A 53 -3.69 4.52 4.73
N PRO A 54 -4.93 4.77 4.29
CA PRO A 54 -5.90 3.69 4.07
C PRO A 54 -5.40 2.67 3.03
N HIS A 55 -4.51 3.08 2.11
CA HIS A 55 -3.91 2.20 1.11
C HIS A 55 -2.84 1.26 1.68
N LEU A 56 -2.38 1.48 2.92
CA LEU A 56 -1.41 0.62 3.60
C LEU A 56 -2.09 -0.41 4.53
N VAL A 57 -3.42 -0.44 4.56
CA VAL A 57 -4.19 -1.44 5.31
C VAL A 57 -4.48 -2.62 4.38
N LEU A 58 -3.91 -3.79 4.69
CA LEU A 58 -4.08 -5.00 3.89
C LEU A 58 -5.26 -5.86 4.36
N GLY A 59 -5.53 -5.83 5.67
CA GLY A 59 -6.63 -6.55 6.29
C GLY A 59 -6.89 -6.08 7.72
N PRO A 60 -7.79 -6.76 8.45
CA PRO A 60 -8.18 -6.36 9.81
C PRO A 60 -7.02 -6.36 10.81
N LEU A 61 -6.06 -7.28 10.64
CA LEU A 61 -4.90 -7.45 11.52
C LEU A 61 -3.58 -7.03 10.87
N SER A 62 -3.57 -6.79 9.57
CA SER A 62 -2.35 -6.60 8.79
C SER A 62 -2.32 -5.23 8.13
N LYS A 63 -1.32 -4.41 8.47
CA LYS A 63 -1.13 -3.09 7.87
C LYS A 63 0.32 -2.63 7.94
N PHE A 64 0.68 -1.71 7.06
CA PHE A 64 1.90 -0.93 7.16
C PHE A 64 1.62 0.48 7.67
N VAL A 65 2.58 1.04 8.39
CA VAL A 65 2.57 2.42 8.85
C VAL A 65 3.97 3.02 8.66
N LEU A 66 4.04 4.28 8.26
CA LEU A 66 5.31 4.98 8.20
C LEU A 66 5.61 5.66 9.52
N GLY A 67 6.81 5.42 10.04
CA GLY A 67 7.39 6.10 11.18
C GLY A 67 8.42 7.14 10.75
N SER A 68 8.61 8.19 11.55
CA SER A 68 9.74 9.10 11.40
C SER A 68 10.36 9.39 12.75
N PHE A 69 11.69 9.31 12.83
CA PHE A 69 12.46 9.59 14.05
C PHE A 69 13.86 10.06 13.68
N LYS A 70 14.34 11.18 14.27
CA LYS A 70 15.68 11.75 14.01
C LYS A 70 16.04 11.87 12.51
N ASN A 71 15.09 12.30 11.67
CA ASN A 71 15.17 12.42 10.21
C ASN A 71 15.24 11.10 9.43
N ASP A 72 15.24 9.95 10.10
CA ASP A 72 15.10 8.65 9.46
C ASP A 72 13.62 8.31 9.24
N ILE A 73 13.35 7.57 8.16
CA ILE A 73 12.04 7.03 7.82
C ILE A 73 12.03 5.53 8.14
N TYR A 74 10.93 5.07 8.73
CA TYR A 74 10.74 3.69 9.12
C TYR A 74 9.47 3.12 8.49
N LEU A 75 9.53 1.87 8.04
CA LEU A 75 8.36 1.07 7.72
C LEU A 75 8.03 0.19 8.94
N ILE A 76 6.81 0.29 9.45
CA ILE A 76 6.30 -0.51 10.55
C ILE A 76 5.29 -1.49 9.98
N ALA A 77 5.57 -2.77 10.08
CA ALA A 77 4.74 -3.86 9.57
C ALA A 77 4.01 -4.52 10.75
N ILE A 78 2.70 -4.33 10.87
CA ILE A 78 1.86 -4.90 11.94
C ILE A 78 1.11 -6.09 11.37
N GLY A 79 1.15 -7.24 12.05
CA GLY A 79 0.50 -8.49 11.62
C GLY A 79 1.02 -9.01 10.28
N ILE A 80 2.26 -8.64 9.92
CA ILE A 80 2.94 -9.00 8.68
C ILE A 80 4.35 -9.46 9.06
N ASP A 81 4.66 -10.72 8.72
CA ASP A 81 5.96 -11.32 8.98
C ASP A 81 6.87 -11.18 7.76
N ILE A 82 8.05 -10.61 7.96
CA ILE A 82 9.05 -10.37 6.91
C ILE A 82 10.36 -11.00 7.38
N PRO A 83 10.52 -12.32 7.19
CA PRO A 83 11.65 -13.06 7.77
C PRO A 83 12.99 -12.64 7.17
N SER A 84 12.99 -12.27 5.89
CA SER A 84 14.16 -11.82 5.15
C SER A 84 13.87 -10.46 4.52
N PRO A 85 14.08 -9.36 5.27
CA PRO A 85 13.88 -8.03 4.71
C PRO A 85 14.88 -7.80 3.56
N PRO A 86 14.46 -7.10 2.49
CA PRO A 86 15.34 -6.74 1.39
C PRO A 86 16.36 -5.68 1.81
N ASP A 87 17.46 -5.54 1.06
CA ASP A 87 18.59 -4.65 1.41
C ASP A 87 18.21 -3.20 1.68
N ASP A 88 17.15 -2.69 1.01
CA ASP A 88 16.62 -1.34 1.21
C ASP A 88 15.93 -1.13 2.58
N LEU A 89 15.66 -2.22 3.31
CA LEU A 89 14.92 -2.26 4.58
C LEU A 89 15.78 -2.90 5.68
N GLN A 90 16.42 -2.07 6.48
CA GLN A 90 17.21 -2.54 7.61
C GLN A 90 16.32 -2.83 8.82
N ALA A 91 16.24 -4.09 9.26
CA ALA A 91 15.52 -4.45 10.47
C ALA A 91 16.09 -3.72 11.70
N VAL A 92 15.21 -3.13 12.50
CA VAL A 92 15.54 -2.42 13.74
C VAL A 92 14.91 -3.16 14.92
N PRO A 93 15.70 -3.52 15.96
CA PRO A 93 15.14 -4.09 17.17
C PRO A 93 14.11 -3.15 17.80
N VAL A 94 12.93 -3.68 18.09
CA VAL A 94 11.87 -2.95 18.78
C VAL A 94 12.26 -2.82 20.25
N ASN A 95 12.49 -1.58 20.69
CA ASN A 95 12.73 -1.25 22.09
C ASN A 95 11.43 -0.85 22.83
N ALA A 96 11.50 -0.67 24.15
CA ALA A 96 10.31 -0.40 24.97
C ALA A 96 9.58 0.90 24.59
N GLY A 97 10.34 1.91 24.17
CA GLY A 97 9.82 3.20 23.72
C GLY A 97 9.05 3.11 22.41
N MET A 98 9.62 2.44 21.41
CA MET A 98 8.96 2.14 20.13
C MET A 98 7.70 1.32 20.35
N PHE A 99 7.79 0.27 21.17
CA PHE A 99 6.66 -0.60 21.48
C PHE A 99 5.48 0.17 22.06
N THR A 100 5.74 0.95 23.09
CA THR A 100 4.70 1.75 23.75
C THR A 100 4.09 2.76 22.79
N ALA A 101 4.90 3.44 21.95
CA ALA A 101 4.40 4.38 20.95
C ALA A 101 3.53 3.69 19.89
N VAL A 102 3.99 2.58 19.33
CA VAL A 102 3.31 1.83 18.26
C VAL A 102 1.99 1.27 18.77
N VAL A 103 2.00 0.57 19.90
CA VAL A 103 0.79 -0.05 20.44
C VAL A 103 -0.27 0.99 20.81
N SER A 104 0.13 2.07 21.48
CA SER A 104 -0.80 3.09 21.97
C SER A 104 -1.46 3.94 20.88
N GLU A 105 -0.75 4.25 19.80
CA GLU A 105 -1.30 5.13 18.74
C GLU A 105 -1.81 4.37 17.53
N LEU A 106 -1.23 3.22 17.20
CA LEU A 106 -1.61 2.47 16.01
C LEU A 106 -2.70 1.44 16.28
N ASN A 107 -3.23 1.36 17.50
CA ASN A 107 -4.24 0.37 17.90
C ASN A 107 -3.85 -1.03 17.45
N VAL A 108 -2.64 -1.46 17.85
CA VAL A 108 -2.18 -2.82 17.54
C VAL A 108 -3.16 -3.81 18.18
N PRO A 109 -3.74 -4.75 17.42
CA PRO A 109 -4.70 -5.71 17.98
C PRO A 109 -4.04 -6.58 19.04
N LEU A 110 -4.86 -7.14 19.93
CA LEU A 110 -4.38 -8.16 20.87
C LEU A 110 -4.13 -9.46 20.12
N ALA A 111 -3.07 -10.17 20.51
CA ALA A 111 -2.76 -11.48 19.96
C ALA A 111 -3.82 -12.50 20.37
N SER A 112 -4.12 -13.44 19.47
CA SER A 112 -5.01 -14.56 19.77
C SER A 112 -4.29 -15.59 20.65
N ILE A 113 -4.39 -15.42 21.98
CA ILE A 113 -3.72 -16.25 22.99
C ILE A 113 -4.77 -17.03 23.81
N PRO A 114 -4.58 -18.34 24.04
CA PRO A 114 -5.40 -19.10 24.98
C PRO A 114 -5.31 -18.52 26.40
N ASP A 115 -6.46 -18.41 27.08
CA ASP A 115 -6.53 -17.90 28.46
C ASP A 115 -5.93 -16.49 28.66
N LEU A 116 -6.00 -15.65 27.60
CA LEU A 116 -5.52 -14.26 27.64
C LEU A 116 -5.97 -13.51 28.90
N PRO A 117 -7.25 -13.54 29.32
CA PRO A 117 -7.68 -12.83 30.53
C PRO A 117 -7.00 -13.33 31.82
N GLN A 118 -6.77 -14.65 31.95
CA GLN A 118 -6.11 -15.25 33.10
C GLN A 118 -4.63 -14.85 33.14
N GLN A 119 -3.95 -14.88 32.00
CA GLN A 119 -2.55 -14.46 31.91
C GLN A 119 -2.38 -12.97 32.23
N LEU A 120 -3.26 -12.10 31.72
CA LEU A 120 -3.21 -10.67 32.04
C LEU A 120 -3.42 -10.40 33.53
N ARG A 121 -4.32 -11.14 34.20
CA ARG A 121 -4.51 -11.06 35.65
C ARG A 121 -3.24 -11.44 36.40
N GLU A 122 -2.57 -12.53 36.01
CA GLU A 122 -1.42 -13.07 36.72
C GLU A 122 -0.15 -12.22 36.53
N TYR A 123 0.12 -11.79 35.28
CA TYR A 123 1.42 -11.20 34.92
C TYR A 123 1.39 -9.68 34.73
N VAL A 124 0.22 -9.07 34.52
CA VAL A 124 0.11 -7.62 34.24
C VAL A 124 -0.66 -6.88 35.33
N PHE A 125 -1.79 -7.43 35.76
CA PHE A 125 -2.71 -6.80 36.72
C PHE A 125 -2.68 -7.46 38.10
N TYR A 126 -1.49 -7.77 38.61
CA TYR A 126 -1.32 -8.09 40.03
C TYR A 126 -1.47 -6.83 40.90
N PRO A 127 -1.94 -6.95 42.16
CA PRO A 127 -2.05 -5.83 43.07
C PRO A 127 -0.68 -5.19 43.35
N VAL A 128 -0.60 -3.86 43.29
CA VAL A 128 0.60 -3.10 43.68
C VAL A 128 0.29 -2.12 44.81
N GLU A 129 1.34 -1.64 45.49
CA GLU A 129 1.21 -0.65 46.56
C GLU A 129 0.55 0.65 46.07
N GLU A 130 -0.39 1.16 46.86
CA GLU A 130 -1.16 2.35 46.51
C GLU A 130 -0.26 3.58 46.34
N GLY A 131 -0.48 4.35 45.27
CA GLY A 131 0.26 5.57 44.96
C GLY A 131 1.59 5.38 44.22
N LYS A 132 2.10 4.13 44.09
CA LYS A 132 3.28 3.84 43.27
C LYS A 132 2.90 3.51 41.83
N THR A 133 3.81 3.81 40.91
CA THR A 133 3.69 3.39 39.50
C THR A 133 4.48 2.11 39.33
N GLU A 134 3.81 1.05 38.90
CA GLU A 134 4.47 -0.20 38.58
C GLU A 134 5.17 -0.10 37.22
N LEU A 135 6.42 -0.57 37.18
CA LEU A 135 7.25 -0.58 35.98
C LEU A 135 7.37 -2.00 35.46
N LEU A 136 6.71 -2.27 34.33
CA LEU A 136 6.72 -3.58 33.69
C LEU A 136 7.77 -3.63 32.59
N ALA A 137 8.52 -4.74 32.50
CA ALA A 137 9.41 -4.98 31.37
C ALA A 137 8.58 -5.15 30.08
N MET A 138 9.09 -4.63 28.96
CA MET A 138 8.41 -4.75 27.66
C MET A 138 8.10 -6.21 27.30
N ASP A 139 9.04 -7.12 27.55
CA ASP A 139 8.90 -8.54 27.17
C ASP A 139 7.79 -9.29 27.93
N VAL A 140 7.36 -8.76 29.08
CA VAL A 140 6.18 -9.30 29.81
C VAL A 140 4.89 -8.93 29.08
N VAL A 141 4.83 -7.73 28.50
CA VAL A 141 3.59 -7.16 27.94
C VAL A 141 3.46 -7.39 26.44
N ARG A 142 4.59 -7.35 25.71
CA ARG A 142 4.66 -7.51 24.25
C ARG A 142 3.95 -8.75 23.71
N PRO A 143 4.03 -9.95 24.34
CA PRO A 143 3.38 -11.14 23.83
C PRO A 143 1.87 -10.98 23.64
N TYR A 144 1.19 -10.13 24.42
CA TYR A 144 -0.26 -9.96 24.37
C TYR A 144 -0.78 -9.16 23.16
N PHE A 145 0.11 -8.60 22.36
CA PHE A 145 -0.23 -7.83 21.16
C PHE A 145 0.19 -8.57 19.90
N GLU A 146 -0.52 -8.30 18.79
CA GLU A 146 -0.11 -8.76 17.46
C GLU A 146 1.33 -8.32 17.16
N ASN A 147 2.08 -9.24 16.56
CA ASN A 147 3.48 -8.99 16.27
C ASN A 147 3.62 -7.84 15.26
N PHE A 148 4.62 -7.00 15.48
CA PHE A 148 5.03 -6.02 14.50
C PHE A 148 6.56 -5.94 14.43
N SER A 149 7.02 -5.54 13.25
CA SER A 149 8.43 -5.34 12.93
C SER A 149 8.67 -3.92 12.46
N VAL A 150 9.86 -3.39 12.73
CA VAL A 150 10.26 -2.03 12.36
C VAL A 150 11.48 -2.12 11.45
N PHE A 151 11.42 -1.46 10.30
CA PHE A 151 12.49 -1.42 9.32
C PHE A 151 12.87 0.03 9.06
N LYS A 152 14.15 0.36 9.19
CA LYS A 152 14.68 1.64 8.71
C LYS A 152 14.80 1.56 7.19
N ILE A 153 14.28 2.56 6.49
CA ILE A 153 14.39 2.65 5.04
C ILE A 153 15.72 3.33 4.70
N ASP A 154 16.47 2.77 3.75
CA ASP A 154 17.68 3.42 3.24
C ASP A 154 17.32 4.79 2.63
N PRO A 155 17.88 5.91 3.14
CA PRO A 155 17.57 7.25 2.65
C PRO A 155 18.02 7.50 1.21
N SER A 156 18.93 6.68 0.68
CA SER A 156 19.40 6.75 -0.72
C SER A 156 18.55 5.93 -1.68
N SER A 157 17.71 5.02 -1.16
CA SER A 157 16.83 4.17 -1.96
C SER A 157 15.60 4.95 -2.46
N ALA A 158 15.08 4.58 -3.64
CA ALA A 158 13.82 5.11 -4.16
C ALA A 158 12.63 4.92 -3.21
N LEU A 159 12.75 3.99 -2.25
CA LEU A 159 11.80 3.78 -1.17
C LEU A 159 11.71 4.94 -0.17
N ALA A 160 12.54 5.99 -0.31
CA ALA A 160 12.55 7.18 0.55
C ALA A 160 12.47 8.52 -0.22
N LEU A 161 12.44 8.52 -1.56
CA LEU A 161 12.71 9.74 -2.36
C LEU A 161 11.48 10.57 -2.73
N ASP A 162 10.27 10.00 -2.73
CA ASP A 162 9.06 10.68 -3.24
C ASP A 162 7.87 10.59 -2.28
N ALA A 163 6.71 11.16 -2.65
CA ALA A 163 5.51 11.08 -1.82
C ALA A 163 4.88 9.67 -1.75
N ALA A 164 5.26 8.76 -2.66
CA ALA A 164 4.80 7.38 -2.72
C ALA A 164 5.71 6.40 -1.97
N HIS A 165 6.78 6.89 -1.33
CA HIS A 165 7.79 6.10 -0.61
C HIS A 165 7.20 5.00 0.27
N GLY A 166 6.11 5.28 1.01
CA GLY A 166 5.47 4.27 1.85
C GLY A 166 4.80 3.12 1.11
N LEU A 167 4.21 3.40 -0.06
CA LEU A 167 3.60 2.36 -0.89
C LEU A 167 4.68 1.53 -1.57
N ARG A 168 5.76 2.15 -2.04
CA ARG A 168 6.93 1.45 -2.59
C ARG A 168 7.56 0.52 -1.56
N ALA A 169 7.78 1.02 -0.34
CA ALA A 169 8.34 0.25 0.76
C ALA A 169 7.41 -0.92 1.14
N ALA A 170 6.10 -0.69 1.19
CA ALA A 170 5.12 -1.73 1.43
C ALA A 170 5.12 -2.83 0.34
N ILE A 171 5.20 -2.47 -0.95
CA ILE A 171 5.30 -3.46 -2.03
C ILE A 171 6.54 -4.33 -1.84
N VAL A 172 7.69 -3.70 -1.63
CA VAL A 172 8.97 -4.39 -1.47
C VAL A 172 8.96 -5.30 -0.23
N ALA A 173 8.40 -4.83 0.89
CA ALA A 173 8.17 -5.62 2.09
C ALA A 173 7.23 -6.81 1.86
N THR A 174 6.12 -6.60 1.13
CA THR A 174 5.15 -7.65 0.81
C THR A 174 5.75 -8.72 -0.09
N LEU A 175 6.60 -8.37 -1.06
CA LEU A 175 7.30 -9.36 -1.90
C LEU A 175 8.22 -10.28 -1.07
N SER A 176 8.77 -9.78 0.04
CA SER A 176 9.56 -10.54 1.02
C SER A 176 8.72 -11.29 2.06
N SER A 177 7.39 -11.23 1.98
CA SER A 177 6.47 -11.90 2.90
C SER A 177 5.56 -12.88 2.16
N PRO A 178 5.93 -14.17 2.07
CA PRO A 178 5.13 -15.18 1.36
C PRO A 178 3.69 -15.29 1.87
N ARG A 179 3.44 -15.02 3.16
CA ARG A 179 2.10 -15.10 3.77
C ARG A 179 1.21 -13.90 3.42
N SER A 180 1.80 -12.77 3.04
CA SER A 180 1.07 -11.55 2.65
C SER A 180 0.76 -11.49 1.16
N VAL A 181 1.15 -12.51 0.38
CA VAL A 181 0.89 -12.61 -1.06
C VAL A 181 0.00 -13.84 -1.30
N PRO A 182 -1.33 -13.68 -1.31
CA PRO A 182 -2.24 -14.83 -1.37
C PRO A 182 -2.23 -15.56 -2.71
N LEU A 183 -1.94 -14.85 -3.80
CA LEU A 183 -1.93 -15.38 -5.16
C LEU A 183 -0.53 -15.86 -5.55
N ALA A 184 -0.47 -16.96 -6.30
CA ALA A 184 0.77 -17.53 -6.83
C ALA A 184 1.24 -16.77 -8.08
N TRP A 185 1.65 -15.52 -7.91
CA TRP A 185 2.12 -14.66 -9.00
C TRP A 185 3.28 -15.27 -9.78
N PRO A 186 3.30 -15.17 -11.13
CA PRO A 186 4.48 -15.48 -11.93
C PRO A 186 5.71 -14.70 -11.44
N GLN A 187 6.89 -15.33 -11.47
CA GLN A 187 8.12 -14.68 -11.00
C GLN A 187 8.40 -13.37 -11.76
N ALA A 188 8.15 -13.34 -13.07
CA ALA A 188 8.28 -12.15 -13.90
C ALA A 188 7.40 -10.97 -13.41
N PHE A 189 6.20 -11.25 -12.92
CA PHE A 189 5.34 -10.22 -12.32
C PHE A 189 5.97 -9.65 -11.05
N ARG A 190 6.47 -10.53 -10.17
CA ARG A 190 7.12 -10.16 -8.89
C ARG A 190 8.40 -9.34 -9.11
N ASP A 191 9.21 -9.74 -10.08
CA ASP A 191 10.44 -9.04 -10.42
C ASP A 191 10.12 -7.66 -10.99
N ARG A 192 9.13 -7.57 -11.89
CA ARG A 192 8.73 -6.30 -12.51
C ARG A 192 8.16 -5.30 -11.51
N ILE A 193 7.22 -5.72 -10.65
CA ILE A 193 6.66 -4.83 -9.62
C ILE A 193 7.74 -4.42 -8.59
N GLY A 194 8.68 -5.32 -8.27
CA GLY A 194 9.83 -5.03 -7.42
C GLY A 194 10.82 -4.04 -8.04
N TYR A 195 11.03 -4.11 -9.35
CA TYR A 195 11.80 -3.13 -10.12
C TYR A 195 11.09 -1.78 -10.16
N MET A 196 9.81 -1.76 -10.54
CA MET A 196 8.99 -0.54 -10.60
C MET A 196 8.98 0.21 -9.26
N ALA A 197 8.83 -0.51 -8.14
CA ALA A 197 8.86 0.09 -6.80
C ALA A 197 10.21 0.77 -6.49
N ARG A 198 11.31 0.32 -7.09
CA ARG A 198 12.66 0.85 -6.90
C ARG A 198 13.11 1.86 -7.96
N ASP A 199 12.31 2.08 -9.00
CA ASP A 199 12.62 3.08 -10.01
C ASP A 199 12.04 4.45 -9.58
N PRO A 200 12.88 5.47 -9.29
CA PRO A 200 12.40 6.79 -8.90
C PRO A 200 11.68 7.55 -10.02
N LYS A 201 11.79 7.09 -11.28
CA LYS A 201 11.08 7.65 -12.44
C LYS A 201 9.74 6.98 -12.69
N GLU A 202 9.45 5.89 -11.99
CA GLU A 202 8.17 5.20 -12.12
C GLU A 202 7.06 6.04 -11.46
N HIS A 203 5.98 6.25 -12.20
CA HIS A 203 4.83 7.05 -11.79
C HIS A 203 3.55 6.22 -11.65
N ALA A 204 3.63 4.90 -11.86
CA ALA A 204 2.51 4.00 -11.66
C ALA A 204 1.89 4.16 -10.26
N PRO A 205 0.55 4.02 -10.14
CA PRO A 205 -0.16 4.16 -8.88
C PRO A 205 0.16 2.99 -7.96
N PHE A 206 1.21 3.10 -7.14
CA PHE A 206 1.68 2.04 -6.26
C PHE A 206 0.64 1.50 -5.28
N HIS A 207 -0.40 2.28 -4.96
CA HIS A 207 -1.52 1.77 -4.16
C HIS A 207 -2.35 0.72 -4.89
N LEU A 208 -2.50 0.83 -6.22
CA LEU A 208 -3.15 -0.19 -7.05
C LEU A 208 -2.24 -1.40 -7.24
N LEU A 209 -0.93 -1.19 -7.40
CA LEU A 209 0.02 -2.30 -7.51
C LEU A 209 0.12 -3.09 -6.20
N LEU A 210 0.19 -2.41 -5.05
CA LEU A 210 0.11 -3.05 -3.73
C LEU A 210 -1.23 -3.78 -3.55
N ARG A 211 -2.34 -3.18 -4.00
CA ARG A 211 -3.65 -3.83 -3.96
C ARG A 211 -3.65 -5.10 -4.78
N ALA A 212 -3.18 -5.07 -6.03
CA ALA A 212 -3.09 -6.26 -6.88
C ALA A 212 -2.28 -7.36 -6.18
N LEU A 213 -1.11 -7.04 -5.63
CA LEU A 213 -0.23 -7.99 -4.97
C LEU A 213 -0.87 -8.70 -3.76
N THR A 214 -1.77 -8.01 -3.06
CA THR A 214 -2.37 -8.46 -1.79
C THR A 214 -3.80 -8.99 -1.94
N GLU A 215 -4.33 -9.01 -3.17
CA GLU A 215 -5.64 -9.60 -3.45
C GLU A 215 -5.65 -11.12 -3.30
N ALA A 216 -6.82 -11.67 -2.98
CA ALA A 216 -7.03 -13.12 -2.88
C ALA A 216 -7.69 -13.72 -4.13
N ARG A 217 -8.17 -12.89 -5.05
CA ARG A 217 -8.92 -13.28 -6.25
C ARG A 217 -8.26 -12.70 -7.49
N GLY A 218 -8.00 -13.54 -8.48
CA GLY A 218 -7.28 -13.15 -9.71
C GLY A 218 -8.00 -12.05 -10.49
N GLU A 219 -9.32 -12.11 -10.60
CA GLU A 219 -10.14 -11.10 -11.27
C GLU A 219 -10.10 -9.73 -10.57
N THR A 220 -10.01 -9.69 -9.24
CA THR A 220 -9.89 -8.43 -8.49
C THR A 220 -8.48 -7.87 -8.63
N ALA A 221 -7.46 -8.74 -8.64
CA ALA A 221 -6.08 -8.34 -8.90
C ALA A 221 -5.92 -7.77 -10.32
N PHE A 222 -6.53 -8.43 -11.32
CA PHE A 222 -6.63 -7.94 -12.69
C PHE A 222 -7.27 -6.55 -12.74
N LEU A 223 -8.39 -6.32 -12.05
CA LEU A 223 -9.02 -5.00 -11.99
C LEU A 223 -8.08 -3.93 -11.41
N ALA A 224 -7.27 -4.26 -10.40
CA ALA A 224 -6.31 -3.33 -9.85
C ALA A 224 -5.18 -2.99 -10.84
N VAL A 225 -4.66 -3.97 -11.59
CA VAL A 225 -3.68 -3.73 -12.67
C VAL A 225 -4.32 -2.91 -13.80
N TYR A 226 -5.52 -3.27 -14.24
CA TYR A 226 -6.24 -2.55 -15.29
C TYR A 226 -6.51 -1.08 -14.94
N ARG A 227 -6.88 -0.79 -13.67
CA ARG A 227 -7.06 0.59 -13.19
C ARG A 227 -5.79 1.45 -13.30
N CYS A 228 -4.61 0.84 -13.30
CA CYS A 228 -3.37 1.57 -13.58
C CYS A 228 -3.37 2.11 -15.02
N ILE A 229 -3.92 1.36 -15.97
CA ILE A 229 -4.09 1.77 -17.37
C ILE A 229 -5.23 2.79 -17.48
N GLU A 230 -6.36 2.59 -16.78
CA GLU A 230 -7.51 3.53 -16.81
C GLU A 230 -7.10 4.96 -16.44
N GLN A 231 -6.17 5.14 -15.49
CA GLN A 231 -5.67 6.48 -15.09
C GLN A 231 -4.98 7.25 -16.23
N LEU A 232 -4.56 6.55 -17.30
CA LEU A 232 -3.90 7.15 -18.45
C LEU A 232 -4.88 7.51 -19.58
N PHE A 233 -6.16 7.10 -19.49
CA PHE A 233 -7.15 7.31 -20.54
C PHE A 233 -7.28 8.76 -21.05
N PRO A 234 -7.24 9.79 -20.18
CA PRO A 234 -7.37 11.16 -20.65
C PRO A 234 -6.13 11.67 -21.40
N ILE A 235 -4.94 11.12 -21.13
CA ILE A 235 -3.67 11.75 -21.47
C ILE A 235 -3.53 12.02 -22.97
N PRO A 236 -3.73 11.06 -23.89
CA PRO A 236 -3.45 11.31 -25.31
C PRO A 236 -4.32 12.42 -25.90
N ALA A 237 -5.64 12.36 -25.64
CA ALA A 237 -6.58 13.36 -26.14
C ALA A 237 -6.32 14.75 -25.53
N ILE A 238 -5.93 14.80 -24.25
CA ILE A 238 -5.66 16.06 -23.57
C ILE A 238 -4.31 16.64 -24.00
N GLN A 239 -3.32 15.82 -24.34
CA GLN A 239 -2.07 16.26 -24.94
C GLN A 239 -2.29 16.92 -26.30
N GLU A 240 -3.08 16.30 -27.18
CA GLU A 240 -3.45 16.87 -28.48
C GLU A 240 -4.18 18.20 -28.31
N LEU A 241 -5.18 18.23 -27.42
CA LEU A 241 -5.95 19.45 -27.14
C LEU A 241 -5.07 20.55 -26.55
N SER A 242 -4.22 20.22 -25.57
CA SER A 242 -3.32 21.19 -24.93
C SER A 242 -2.34 21.77 -25.94
N THR A 243 -1.81 20.95 -26.83
CA THR A 243 -0.93 21.40 -27.92
C THR A 243 -1.66 22.34 -28.87
N ALA A 244 -2.89 21.99 -29.30
CA ALA A 244 -3.69 22.80 -30.19
C ALA A 244 -4.09 24.16 -29.57
N LEU A 245 -4.26 24.22 -28.25
CA LEU A 245 -4.63 25.43 -27.51
C LEU A 245 -3.42 26.20 -26.94
N GLY A 246 -2.19 25.70 -27.10
CA GLY A 246 -0.98 26.31 -26.52
C GLY A 246 -0.93 26.26 -24.99
N ILE A 247 -1.56 25.26 -24.37
CA ILE A 247 -1.55 25.04 -22.92
C ILE A 247 -0.27 24.29 -22.53
N SER A 248 0.51 24.86 -21.62
CA SER A 248 1.77 24.29 -21.13
C SER A 248 1.65 23.44 -19.87
N SER A 249 0.47 23.42 -19.24
CA SER A 249 0.21 22.63 -18.04
C SER A 249 0.25 21.12 -18.33
N PRO A 250 0.60 20.27 -17.35
CA PRO A 250 0.61 18.82 -17.53
C PRO A 250 -0.77 18.27 -17.92
N PRO A 251 -0.85 17.33 -18.87
CA PRO A 251 -2.10 16.75 -19.34
C PRO A 251 -3.06 16.27 -18.27
N LEU A 252 -2.57 15.61 -17.21
CA LEU A 252 -3.45 15.13 -16.13
C LEU A 252 -4.06 16.28 -15.31
N GLN A 253 -3.33 17.39 -15.15
CA GLN A 253 -3.87 18.58 -14.51
C GLN A 253 -4.97 19.20 -15.39
N VAL A 254 -4.72 19.34 -16.69
CA VAL A 254 -5.71 19.87 -17.65
C VAL A 254 -6.95 18.97 -17.70
N ALA A 255 -6.77 17.64 -17.68
CA ALA A 255 -7.87 16.68 -17.63
C ALA A 255 -8.74 16.86 -16.38
N ALA A 256 -8.12 17.06 -15.21
CA ALA A 256 -8.83 17.30 -13.96
C ALA A 256 -9.66 18.59 -14.00
N GLU A 257 -9.12 19.67 -14.57
CA GLU A 257 -9.86 20.94 -14.73
C GLU A 257 -11.02 20.81 -15.74
N ILE A 258 -10.82 20.08 -16.84
CA ILE A 258 -11.88 19.82 -17.81
C ILE A 258 -12.99 18.96 -17.20
N GLU A 259 -12.65 17.94 -16.42
CA GLU A 259 -13.64 17.11 -15.73
C GLU A 259 -14.40 17.92 -14.67
N SER A 260 -13.72 18.74 -13.87
CA SER A 260 -14.35 19.54 -12.80
C SER A 260 -15.30 20.60 -13.33
N HIS A 261 -14.96 21.23 -14.46
CA HIS A 261 -15.72 22.35 -15.02
C HIS A 261 -16.73 21.96 -16.09
N LEU A 262 -16.44 20.93 -16.88
CA LEU A 262 -17.27 20.53 -18.03
C LEU A 262 -17.90 19.14 -17.87
N GLY A 263 -17.49 18.36 -16.87
CA GLY A 263 -17.92 16.97 -16.69
C GLY A 263 -17.47 16.05 -17.82
N TRP A 264 -16.53 16.50 -18.66
CA TRP A 264 -16.07 15.72 -19.80
C TRP A 264 -15.16 14.59 -19.33
N ARG A 265 -15.40 13.39 -19.89
CA ARG A 265 -14.57 12.19 -19.71
C ARG A 265 -14.35 11.52 -21.06
N ARG A 266 -13.17 10.94 -21.24
CA ARG A 266 -12.85 10.18 -22.45
C ARG A 266 -13.66 8.86 -22.47
N ARG A 267 -14.12 8.45 -23.65
CA ARG A 267 -14.76 7.15 -23.86
C ARG A 267 -13.73 6.03 -23.64
N GLU A 268 -14.04 5.07 -22.76
CA GLU A 268 -13.07 4.08 -22.28
C GLU A 268 -12.54 3.16 -23.39
N ASP A 269 -13.41 2.71 -24.30
CA ASP A 269 -13.07 1.84 -25.44
C ASP A 269 -12.08 2.51 -26.41
N ASP A 270 -12.34 3.77 -26.77
CA ASP A 270 -11.46 4.55 -27.65
C ASP A 270 -10.12 4.88 -26.97
N ALA A 271 -10.14 5.14 -25.67
CA ALA A 271 -8.93 5.42 -24.91
C ALA A 271 -8.00 4.21 -24.86
N LEU A 272 -8.57 3.03 -24.57
CA LEU A 272 -7.78 1.80 -24.46
C LEU A 272 -7.20 1.37 -25.81
N ASP A 273 -7.98 1.48 -26.90
CA ASP A 273 -7.50 1.23 -28.27
C ASP A 273 -6.31 2.13 -28.62
N HIS A 274 -6.41 3.43 -28.29
CA HIS A 274 -5.34 4.38 -28.51
C HIS A 274 -4.08 4.06 -27.68
N LEU A 275 -4.22 3.72 -26.40
CA LEU A 275 -3.10 3.34 -25.55
C LEU A 275 -2.40 2.06 -26.05
N PHE A 276 -3.16 1.11 -26.60
CA PHE A 276 -2.61 -0.17 -27.09
C PHE A 276 -1.98 -0.06 -28.48
N THR A 277 -2.22 1.03 -29.22
CA THR A 277 -1.74 1.20 -30.60
C THR A 277 -0.21 1.16 -30.72
N ASN A 278 0.52 1.70 -29.73
CA ASN A 278 1.98 1.78 -29.75
C ASN A 278 2.67 0.74 -28.84
N ILE A 279 1.93 -0.26 -28.38
CA ILE A 279 2.50 -1.36 -27.59
C ILE A 279 3.17 -2.36 -28.53
N ASP A 280 4.30 -2.91 -28.09
CA ASP A 280 5.06 -3.91 -28.83
C ASP A 280 4.18 -5.08 -29.31
N ALA A 281 4.38 -5.51 -30.56
CA ALA A 281 3.54 -6.51 -31.20
C ALA A 281 3.64 -7.89 -30.53
N LEU A 282 4.81 -8.26 -29.98
CA LEU A 282 4.96 -9.52 -29.25
C LEU A 282 4.20 -9.47 -27.92
N LEU A 283 4.19 -8.31 -27.26
CA LEU A 283 3.41 -8.12 -26.05
C LEU A 283 1.90 -8.18 -26.33
N ILE A 284 1.44 -7.56 -27.40
CA ILE A 284 0.04 -7.65 -27.85
C ILE A 284 -0.35 -9.10 -28.17
N ASP A 285 0.52 -9.87 -28.82
CA ASP A 285 0.26 -11.28 -29.12
C ASP A 285 0.18 -12.15 -27.85
N ARG A 286 1.04 -11.89 -26.85
CA ARG A 286 0.95 -12.57 -25.54
C ARG A 286 -0.38 -12.31 -24.85
N ILE A 287 -0.81 -11.05 -24.79
CA ILE A 287 -2.10 -10.67 -24.19
C ILE A 287 -3.25 -11.28 -24.99
N ARG A 288 -3.16 -11.32 -26.32
CA ARG A 288 -4.16 -11.95 -27.19
C ARG A 288 -4.39 -13.41 -26.82
N VAL A 289 -3.30 -14.20 -26.77
CA VAL A 289 -3.38 -15.64 -26.47
C VAL A 289 -4.02 -15.87 -25.10
N LEU A 290 -3.63 -15.09 -24.09
CA LEU A 290 -4.12 -15.25 -22.72
C LEU A 290 -5.56 -14.75 -22.54
N SER A 291 -5.95 -13.68 -23.23
CA SER A 291 -7.29 -13.10 -23.15
C SER A 291 -8.33 -13.82 -24.03
N GLY A 292 -7.87 -14.66 -24.96
CA GLY A 292 -8.72 -15.31 -25.96
C GLY A 292 -9.30 -14.33 -26.98
N ALA A 293 -8.60 -13.24 -27.28
CA ALA A 293 -9.05 -12.28 -28.28
C ALA A 293 -9.02 -12.92 -29.68
N ASP A 294 -10.18 -12.98 -30.34
CA ASP A 294 -10.30 -13.47 -31.71
C ASP A 294 -9.78 -12.41 -32.68
N ILE A 295 -8.90 -12.80 -33.61
CA ILE A 295 -8.39 -11.89 -34.63
C ILE A 295 -9.03 -12.21 -35.97
N SER A 296 -9.74 -11.23 -36.51
CA SER A 296 -9.95 -11.10 -37.95
C SER A 296 -9.46 -9.73 -38.43
N ALA A 297 -8.16 -9.40 -38.30
CA ALA A 297 -7.62 -8.15 -38.84
C ALA A 297 -6.09 -8.09 -38.92
N GLU A 298 -5.61 -7.25 -39.86
CA GLU A 298 -4.22 -6.80 -40.06
C GLU A 298 -3.64 -5.96 -38.89
N ASN A 299 -4.48 -5.55 -37.91
CA ASN A 299 -4.06 -4.85 -36.70
C ASN A 299 -4.55 -5.57 -35.43
N PRO A 300 -3.67 -6.27 -34.69
CA PRO A 300 -4.04 -7.07 -33.52
C PRO A 300 -4.29 -6.25 -32.25
N SER A 301 -3.85 -4.98 -32.16
CA SER A 301 -3.95 -4.20 -30.92
C SER A 301 -5.40 -3.90 -30.53
N ARG A 302 -6.23 -3.55 -31.51
CA ARG A 302 -7.62 -3.14 -31.30
C ARG A 302 -8.53 -4.28 -30.80
N PRO A 303 -8.53 -5.48 -31.42
CA PRO A 303 -9.26 -6.63 -30.86
C PRO A 303 -8.81 -6.99 -29.44
N VAL A 304 -7.51 -6.88 -29.15
CA VAL A 304 -6.95 -7.17 -27.83
C VAL A 304 -7.40 -6.14 -26.79
N ALA A 305 -7.28 -4.84 -27.09
CA ALA A 305 -7.78 -3.76 -26.23
C ALA A 305 -9.27 -3.96 -25.89
N ARG A 306 -10.08 -4.21 -26.93
CA ARG A 306 -11.51 -4.51 -26.75
C ARG A 306 -11.74 -5.72 -25.84
N ARG A 307 -10.99 -6.81 -26.03
CA ARG A 307 -11.14 -8.00 -25.19
C ARG A 307 -10.76 -7.75 -23.73
N VAL A 308 -9.69 -6.99 -23.47
CA VAL A 308 -9.30 -6.59 -22.11
C VAL A 308 -10.40 -5.75 -21.44
N TYR A 309 -11.00 -4.81 -22.18
CA TYR A 309 -12.14 -4.02 -21.70
C TYR A 309 -13.37 -4.90 -21.40
N GLU A 310 -13.66 -5.88 -22.25
CA GLU A 310 -14.73 -6.85 -22.03
C GLU A 310 -14.48 -7.69 -20.76
N LEU A 311 -13.26 -8.17 -20.55
CA LEU A 311 -12.87 -8.88 -19.32
C LEU A 311 -13.08 -8.01 -18.09
N ARG A 312 -12.67 -6.73 -18.12
CA ARG A 312 -12.95 -5.78 -17.04
C ARG A 312 -14.44 -5.66 -16.76
N ASN A 313 -15.25 -5.54 -17.80
CA ASN A 313 -16.71 -5.45 -17.65
C ASN A 313 -17.31 -6.72 -17.05
N GLN A 314 -16.76 -7.90 -17.35
CA GLN A 314 -17.18 -9.16 -16.74
C GLN A 314 -16.85 -9.21 -15.24
N CYS A 315 -15.74 -8.61 -14.80
CA CYS A 315 -15.39 -8.54 -13.38
C CYS A 315 -16.33 -7.65 -12.57
N VAL A 316 -16.87 -6.57 -13.17
CA VAL A 316 -17.69 -5.56 -12.45
C VAL A 316 -19.20 -5.69 -12.67
N HIS A 317 -19.64 -6.31 -13.76
CA HIS A 317 -21.07 -6.44 -14.09
C HIS A 317 -21.52 -7.89 -14.06
N TYR A 318 -22.41 -8.20 -13.11
CA TYR A 318 -23.17 -9.44 -13.18
C TYR A 318 -24.17 -9.37 -14.34
N ARG A 319 -23.87 -10.10 -15.43
CA ARG A 319 -24.78 -10.21 -16.58
C ARG A 319 -25.26 -11.66 -16.72
N PRO A 320 -26.52 -11.97 -16.38
CA PRO A 320 -27.06 -13.34 -16.41
C PRO A 320 -26.91 -14.07 -17.75
N LEU A 321 -26.98 -13.33 -18.87
CA LEU A 321 -26.82 -13.85 -20.23
C LEU A 321 -25.38 -14.23 -20.59
N HIS A 322 -24.38 -13.69 -19.90
CA HIS A 322 -22.95 -13.92 -20.18
C HIS A 322 -22.33 -14.94 -19.21
N ARG A 323 -23.18 -15.73 -18.54
CA ARG A 323 -22.74 -16.67 -17.50
C ARG A 323 -21.98 -17.83 -18.15
N ASN A 324 -20.71 -17.96 -17.77
CA ASN A 324 -19.92 -19.20 -17.65
C ASN A 324 -19.24 -19.86 -18.88
N GLU A 325 -19.27 -19.31 -20.10
CA GLU A 325 -18.52 -19.95 -21.20
C GLU A 325 -17.15 -19.29 -21.50
N ASN A 326 -16.97 -17.99 -21.18
CA ASN A 326 -15.79 -17.22 -21.58
C ASN A 326 -15.02 -16.55 -20.41
N THR A 327 -15.28 -16.96 -19.17
CA THR A 327 -14.50 -16.49 -18.02
C THR A 327 -13.15 -17.21 -18.00
N PRO A 328 -12.02 -16.49 -17.98
CA PRO A 328 -10.71 -17.12 -17.86
C PRO A 328 -10.64 -18.03 -16.62
N PRO A 329 -10.00 -19.22 -16.73
CA PRO A 329 -9.58 -20.00 -15.58
C PRO A 329 -8.77 -19.16 -14.58
N TYR A 330 -8.70 -19.61 -13.34
CA TYR A 330 -8.01 -18.91 -12.26
C TYR A 330 -6.54 -18.59 -12.63
N GLU A 331 -5.84 -19.56 -13.19
CA GLU A 331 -4.44 -19.47 -13.59
C GLU A 331 -4.25 -18.41 -14.69
N THR A 332 -5.20 -18.32 -15.62
CA THR A 332 -5.16 -17.38 -16.74
C THR A 332 -5.23 -15.92 -16.29
N TRP A 333 -5.88 -15.61 -15.16
CA TRP A 333 -5.89 -14.24 -14.63
C TRP A 333 -4.51 -13.77 -14.21
N LEU A 334 -3.75 -14.61 -13.51
CA LEU A 334 -2.42 -14.27 -13.03
C LEU A 334 -1.43 -14.16 -14.21
N GLU A 335 -1.54 -15.09 -15.16
CA GLU A 335 -0.76 -15.05 -16.39
C GLU A 335 -1.09 -13.82 -17.24
N LEU A 336 -2.35 -13.40 -17.34
CA LEU A 336 -2.77 -12.20 -18.07
C LEU A 336 -2.31 -10.90 -17.40
N CYS A 337 -2.24 -10.85 -16.08
CA CYS A 337 -1.78 -9.68 -15.34
C CYS A 337 -0.30 -9.37 -15.56
N GLU A 338 0.53 -10.36 -15.85
CA GLU A 338 1.96 -10.17 -16.09
C GLU A 338 2.27 -9.31 -17.34
N PRO A 339 1.79 -9.64 -18.55
CA PRO A 339 2.00 -8.78 -19.71
C PRO A 339 1.21 -7.46 -19.59
N LEU A 340 0.10 -7.42 -18.85
CA LEU A 340 -0.58 -6.15 -18.56
C LEU A 340 0.23 -5.23 -17.64
N LEU A 341 0.97 -5.77 -16.67
CA LEU A 341 1.90 -4.98 -15.86
C LEU A 341 3.04 -4.43 -16.72
N GLU A 342 3.50 -5.18 -17.72
CA GLU A 342 4.46 -4.69 -18.71
C GLU A 342 3.87 -3.56 -19.58
N VAL A 343 2.60 -3.65 -19.96
CA VAL A 343 1.87 -2.54 -20.61
C VAL A 343 1.80 -1.33 -19.69
N VAL A 344 1.45 -1.51 -18.41
CA VAL A 344 1.44 -0.42 -17.41
C VAL A 344 2.80 0.27 -17.39
N GLN A 345 3.88 -0.47 -17.13
CA GLN A 345 5.23 0.10 -17.09
C GLN A 345 5.59 0.87 -18.37
N THR A 346 5.28 0.29 -19.54
CA THR A 346 5.56 0.91 -20.85
C THR A 346 4.79 2.22 -21.03
N LEU A 347 3.50 2.25 -20.66
CA LEU A 347 2.67 3.43 -20.81
C LEU A 347 3.09 4.55 -19.84
N TYR A 348 3.40 4.24 -18.57
CA TYR A 348 3.87 5.26 -17.63
C TYR A 348 5.23 5.85 -18.03
N ALA A 349 6.13 5.03 -18.59
CA ALA A 349 7.37 5.51 -19.19
C ALA A 349 7.11 6.40 -20.41
N THR A 350 6.16 6.04 -21.27
CA THR A 350 5.79 6.83 -22.46
C THR A 350 5.20 8.19 -22.07
N TYR A 351 4.35 8.23 -21.06
CA TYR A 351 3.64 9.44 -20.63
C TYR A 351 4.27 10.11 -19.40
N THR A 352 5.56 9.91 -19.13
CA THR A 352 6.25 10.50 -17.96
C THR A 352 6.08 12.03 -17.86
N ALA A 353 6.08 12.74 -19.00
CA ALA A 353 5.85 14.19 -19.04
C ALA A 353 4.48 14.62 -18.47
N ALA A 354 3.49 13.73 -18.46
CA ALA A 354 2.17 14.01 -17.91
C ALA A 354 2.13 14.10 -16.37
N PHE A 355 3.18 13.63 -15.71
CA PHE A 355 3.30 13.60 -14.24
C PHE A 355 4.26 14.66 -13.69
N SER A 356 5.01 15.33 -14.56
CA SER A 356 5.95 16.37 -14.15
C SER A 356 5.17 17.63 -13.76
N LEU A 357 5.43 18.19 -12.58
CA LEU A 357 4.88 19.50 -12.20
C LEU A 357 5.42 20.58 -13.18
N PRO A 358 4.61 21.58 -13.56
CA PRO A 358 5.14 22.70 -14.32
C PRO A 358 6.24 23.39 -13.50
N ALA A 359 7.34 23.77 -14.16
CA ALA A 359 8.37 24.58 -13.52
C ALA A 359 7.71 25.82 -12.88
N PRO A 360 8.11 26.24 -11.67
CA PRO A 360 7.56 27.44 -11.06
C PRO A 360 7.74 28.60 -12.03
N ALA A 361 6.64 29.29 -12.36
CA ALA A 361 6.66 30.43 -13.24
C ALA A 361 7.73 31.41 -12.76
N THR A 362 8.69 31.73 -13.62
CA THR A 362 9.69 32.75 -13.32
C THR A 362 8.92 34.04 -13.03
N PRO A 363 9.10 34.68 -11.87
CA PRO A 363 8.39 35.92 -11.58
C PRO A 363 8.71 36.91 -12.68
N ALA A 364 7.65 37.50 -13.27
CA ALA A 364 7.80 38.50 -14.31
C ALA A 364 8.75 39.60 -13.80
N PRO A 365 9.68 40.08 -14.65
CA PRO A 365 10.53 41.19 -14.26
C PRO A 365 9.63 42.35 -13.84
N GLN A 366 9.82 42.81 -12.60
CA GLN A 366 9.21 44.05 -12.12
C GLN A 366 9.83 45.17 -12.96
N ASN A 367 9.07 45.65 -13.94
CA ASN A 367 9.39 46.86 -14.70
C ASN A 367 8.97 48.10 -13.92
#